data_AF-A0A2I0QGI0-F1
#
_entry.id   AF-A0A2I0QGI0-F1
#
_cell.length_a   1.000
_cell.length_b   1.000
_cell.length_c   1.000
_cell.angle_alpha   90.00
_cell.angle_beta   90.00
_cell.angle_gamma   90.00
#
_symmetry.space_group_name_H-M   'P 1'
#
loop_
_entity.id
_entity.type
_entity.pdbx_description
1 polymer ?
#
loop_
_entity_poly.entity_id
_entity_poly.type
_entity_poly.pdbx_seq_one_letter_code
_entity_poly.pdbx_strand_id
1 'polypeptide(L)'
;SMVGLINVLARVVEMGFYRMDYLKFDTNKAISGEGFAPIPKLNADIMHTSNDALIYGADVSINVNGWDENLTNNVSSSSSPAYGRPFKDIFTEAGGDFYKIDLGIFAPAKITINDVENNKTYVSGHVNDDIISKIL
;
A
#
# COMPACT_ATOMS: atom_id res chain seq x y z
N SER A 1 6.58 1.32 19.93
CA SER A 1 5.46 1.45 20.89
C SER A 1 4.14 1.29 20.16
N MET A 2 3.02 1.08 20.87
CA MET A 2 1.69 0.99 20.23
C MET A 2 1.31 2.27 19.47
N VAL A 3 1.60 3.45 20.03
CA VAL A 3 1.37 4.74 19.38
C VAL A 3 2.14 4.86 18.07
N GLY A 4 3.42 4.45 18.06
CA GLY A 4 4.23 4.45 16.84
C GLY A 4 3.66 3.54 15.76
N LEU A 5 3.19 2.35 16.15
CA LEU A 5 2.55 1.41 15.22
C LEU A 5 1.28 2.01 14.61
N ILE A 6 0.37 2.53 15.44
CA ILE A 6 -0.87 3.15 14.97
C ILE A 6 -0.57 4.32 14.03
N ASN A 7 0.42 5.16 14.36
CA ASN A 7 0.81 6.27 13.52
C ASN A 7 1.35 5.84 12.15
N VAL A 8 2.07 4.71 12.07
CA VAL A 8 2.51 4.14 10.79
C VAL A 8 1.32 3.62 9.99
N LEU A 9 0.44 2.84 10.62
CA LEU A 9 -0.72 2.25 9.94
C LEU A 9 -1.75 3.29 9.49
N ALA A 10 -1.89 4.39 10.23
CA ALA A 10 -2.78 5.50 9.87
C ALA A 10 -2.38 6.19 8.56
N ARG A 11 -1.17 5.94 8.04
CA ARG A 11 -0.69 6.44 6.75
C ARG A 11 -1.16 5.62 5.56
N VAL A 12 -2.07 4.68 5.77
CA VAL A 12 -2.56 3.80 4.70
C VAL A 12 -3.12 4.56 3.48
N VAL A 13 -3.83 5.66 3.70
CA VAL A 13 -4.32 6.52 2.60
C VAL A 13 -3.19 7.34 1.98
N GLU A 14 -2.24 7.84 2.79
CA GLU A 14 -1.02 8.52 2.30
C GLU A 14 -0.24 7.61 1.33
N MET A 15 -0.13 6.32 1.64
CA MET A 15 0.55 5.34 0.80
C MET A 15 -0.13 5.14 -0.56
N GLY A 16 -1.46 5.17 -0.61
CA GLY A 16 -2.22 5.21 -1.86
C GLY A 16 -1.87 6.44 -2.71
N PHE A 17 -1.89 7.63 -2.10
CA PHE A 17 -1.53 8.87 -2.79
C PHE A 17 -0.06 8.92 -3.22
N TYR A 18 0.85 8.45 -2.37
CA TYR A 18 2.26 8.34 -2.70
C TYR A 18 2.47 7.44 -3.93
N ARG A 19 1.76 6.31 -4.01
CA ARG A 19 1.82 5.43 -5.18
C ARG A 19 1.25 6.08 -6.43
N MET A 20 0.14 6.82 -6.32
CA MET A 20 -0.43 7.56 -7.44
C MET A 20 0.55 8.63 -7.97
N ASP A 21 1.19 9.39 -7.09
CA ASP A 21 2.22 10.37 -7.46
C ASP A 21 3.47 9.72 -8.07
N TYR A 22 3.90 8.58 -7.53
CA TYR A 22 4.98 7.78 -8.09
C TYR A 22 4.69 7.38 -9.55
N LEU A 23 3.43 7.01 -9.83
CA LEU A 23 2.92 6.69 -11.17
C LEU A 23 2.60 7.93 -12.03
N LYS A 24 2.95 9.13 -11.56
CA LYS A 24 2.74 10.43 -12.24
C LYS A 24 1.28 10.80 -12.47
N PHE A 25 0.38 10.25 -11.65
CA PHE A 25 -0.99 10.74 -11.58
C PHE A 25 -1.05 12.09 -10.83
N ASP A 26 -1.84 13.03 -11.34
CA ASP A 26 -2.09 14.31 -10.67
C ASP A 26 -2.99 14.13 -9.45
N THR A 27 -2.39 14.05 -8.27
CA THR A 27 -3.09 13.84 -7.00
C THR A 27 -4.03 14.98 -6.61
N ASN A 28 -3.95 16.16 -7.25
CA ASN A 28 -4.93 17.24 -7.03
C ASN A 28 -6.33 16.87 -7.54
N LYS A 29 -6.45 15.83 -8.38
CA LYS A 29 -7.74 15.28 -8.82
C LYS A 29 -8.43 14.43 -7.76
N ALA A 30 -7.75 14.11 -6.66
CA ALA A 30 -8.34 13.36 -5.57
C ALA A 30 -9.35 14.21 -4.78
N ILE A 31 -10.50 13.62 -4.50
CA ILE A 31 -11.60 14.25 -3.77
C ILE A 31 -11.58 13.81 -2.31
N SER A 32 -11.43 12.50 -2.09
CA SER A 32 -11.40 11.88 -0.78
C SER A 32 -10.72 10.52 -0.83
N GLY A 33 -10.25 10.06 0.31
CA GLY A 33 -9.68 8.73 0.47
C GLY A 33 -10.05 8.14 1.83
N GLU A 34 -10.31 6.85 1.84
CA GLU A 34 -10.50 6.04 3.04
C GLU A 34 -9.59 4.81 2.95
N GLY A 35 -9.19 4.29 4.09
CA GLY A 35 -8.31 3.13 4.10
C GLY A 35 -8.36 2.36 5.40
N PHE A 36 -8.11 1.07 5.27
CA PHE A 36 -8.02 0.12 6.36
C PHE A 36 -6.66 -0.55 6.32
N ALA A 37 -6.06 -0.77 7.49
CA ALA A 37 -4.87 -1.60 7.63
C ALA A 37 -5.00 -2.48 8.89
N PRO A 38 -4.58 -3.76 8.82
CA PRO A 38 -4.56 -4.62 9.99
C PRO A 38 -3.50 -4.16 11.00
N ILE A 39 -3.77 -4.38 12.30
CA ILE A 39 -2.81 -4.08 13.36
C ILE A 39 -2.03 -5.36 13.69
N PRO A 40 -0.74 -5.47 13.35
CA PRO A 40 0.07 -6.64 13.66
C PRO A 40 0.35 -6.75 15.16
N LYS A 41 0.68 -7.96 15.63
CA LYS A 41 1.16 -8.19 16.99
C LYS A 41 2.44 -7.41 17.25
N LEU A 42 2.49 -6.72 18.39
CA LEU A 42 3.67 -6.00 18.81
C LEU A 42 4.79 -6.99 19.16
N ASN A 43 5.91 -6.91 18.45
CA ASN A 43 7.08 -7.77 18.64
C ASN A 43 8.39 -7.01 18.33
N ALA A 44 9.53 -7.69 18.38
CA ALA A 44 10.83 -7.10 18.06
C ALA A 44 11.00 -6.73 16.57
N ASP A 45 10.25 -7.40 15.70
CA ASP A 45 10.27 -7.20 14.25
C ASP A 45 9.22 -6.18 13.78
N ILE A 46 8.65 -5.37 14.68
CA ILE A 46 7.49 -4.50 14.38
C ILE A 46 7.72 -3.54 13.22
N MET A 47 8.96 -3.12 12.98
CA MET A 47 9.32 -2.30 11.82
C MET A 47 9.01 -3.02 10.50
N HIS A 48 9.24 -4.34 10.44
CA HIS A 48 8.96 -5.13 9.26
C HIS A 48 7.47 -5.49 9.18
N THR A 49 6.88 -5.95 10.29
CA THR A 49 5.49 -6.40 10.29
C THR A 49 4.49 -5.26 10.10
N SER A 50 4.82 -4.02 10.50
CA SER A 50 4.00 -2.85 10.17
C SER A 50 4.02 -2.52 8.67
N ASN A 51 5.14 -2.72 8.00
CA ASN A 51 5.22 -2.59 6.54
C ASN A 51 4.46 -3.73 5.86
N ASP A 52 4.59 -4.97 6.35
CA ASP A 52 3.80 -6.09 5.84
C ASP A 52 2.30 -5.83 5.96
N ALA A 53 1.83 -5.29 7.08
CA ALA A 53 0.43 -4.93 7.27
C ALA A 53 -0.08 -3.96 6.20
N LEU A 54 0.75 -3.00 5.76
CA LEU A 54 0.39 -2.05 4.72
C LEU A 54 0.50 -2.66 3.31
N ILE A 55 1.63 -3.31 3.00
CA ILE A 55 1.93 -3.85 1.66
C ILE A 55 0.99 -5.01 1.31
N TYR A 56 0.64 -5.83 2.31
CA TYR A 56 -0.10 -7.07 2.10
C TYR A 56 -1.52 -7.07 2.68
N GLY A 57 -1.85 -6.10 3.54
CA GLY A 57 -3.13 -6.06 4.25
C GLY A 57 -3.95 -4.80 4.06
N ALA A 58 -3.39 -3.73 3.50
CA ALA A 58 -4.13 -2.49 3.33
C ALA A 58 -5.18 -2.59 2.23
N ASP A 59 -6.39 -2.10 2.53
CA ASP A 59 -7.44 -1.86 1.54
C ASP A 59 -7.76 -0.36 1.53
N VAL A 60 -7.61 0.28 0.38
CA VAL A 60 -7.75 1.74 0.21
C VAL A 60 -8.79 2.04 -0.86
N SER A 61 -9.69 2.99 -0.61
CA SER A 61 -10.60 3.53 -1.62
C SER A 61 -10.33 5.01 -1.81
N ILE A 62 -10.20 5.46 -3.06
CA ILE A 62 -9.96 6.86 -3.41
C ILE A 62 -10.97 7.30 -4.45
N ASN A 63 -11.65 8.43 -4.19
CA ASN A 63 -12.52 9.08 -5.15
C ASN A 63 -11.71 10.14 -5.91
N VAL A 64 -11.76 10.13 -7.24
CA VAL A 64 -11.02 11.05 -8.11
C VAL A 64 -11.93 11.67 -9.17
N ASN A 65 -11.54 12.84 -9.67
CA ASN A 65 -12.09 13.45 -10.87
C ASN A 65 -11.21 13.11 -12.09
N GLY A 66 -11.53 12.01 -12.76
CA GLY A 66 -10.79 11.52 -13.92
C GLY A 66 -9.61 10.64 -13.55
N TRP A 67 -9.74 9.33 -13.78
CA TRP A 67 -8.69 8.33 -13.62
C TRP A 67 -8.06 7.94 -14.96
N ASP A 68 -6.76 7.65 -14.97
CA ASP A 68 -6.12 6.99 -16.10
C ASP A 68 -6.18 5.47 -15.91
N GLU A 69 -7.05 4.81 -16.68
CA GLU A 69 -7.28 3.37 -16.60
C GLU A 69 -5.98 2.55 -16.76
N ASN A 70 -4.99 3.07 -17.49
CA ASN A 70 -3.71 2.39 -17.73
C ASN A 70 -2.86 2.24 -16.46
N LEU A 71 -3.10 3.08 -15.44
CA LEU A 71 -2.39 3.01 -14.17
C LEU A 71 -2.95 1.94 -13.23
N THR A 72 -4.17 1.46 -13.48
CA THR A 72 -4.90 0.54 -12.59
C THR A 72 -4.08 -0.68 -12.21
N ASN A 73 -3.46 -1.36 -13.17
CA ASN A 73 -2.72 -2.59 -12.89
C ASN A 73 -1.41 -2.35 -12.10
N ASN A 74 -0.98 -1.10 -11.98
CA ASN A 74 0.29 -0.73 -11.34
C ASN A 74 0.12 -0.06 -9.97
N VAL A 75 -1.10 0.31 -9.56
CA VAL A 75 -1.32 1.13 -8.36
C VAL A 75 -1.33 0.33 -7.04
N SER A 76 -1.32 -1.00 -7.08
CA SER A 76 -1.18 -1.86 -5.88
C SER A 76 0.25 -2.38 -5.68
N SER A 77 0.58 -2.82 -4.47
CA SER A 77 1.90 -3.42 -4.15
C SER A 77 2.22 -4.64 -4.99
N SER A 78 1.20 -5.40 -5.41
CA SER A 78 1.34 -6.61 -6.21
C SER A 78 2.00 -6.39 -7.58
N SER A 79 2.10 -5.13 -8.03
CA SER A 79 2.80 -4.75 -9.25
C SER A 79 4.33 -4.64 -9.08
N SER A 80 4.85 -4.60 -7.85
CA SER A 80 6.29 -4.53 -7.58
C SER A 80 6.95 -5.89 -7.80
N PRO A 81 8.13 -5.98 -8.43
CA PRO A 81 8.92 -7.21 -8.52
C PRO A 81 9.34 -7.76 -7.15
N ALA A 82 9.35 -6.94 -6.09
CA ALA A 82 9.71 -7.38 -4.74
C ALA A 82 8.55 -8.05 -3.98
N TYR A 83 7.32 -8.02 -4.52
CA TYR A 83 6.12 -8.51 -3.87
C TYR A 83 6.12 -10.03 -3.65
N GLY A 84 5.44 -10.47 -2.58
CA GLY A 84 5.12 -11.88 -2.33
C GLY A 84 5.92 -12.52 -1.21
N ARG A 85 6.71 -11.73 -0.48
CA ARG A 85 7.55 -12.20 0.63
C ARG A 85 7.62 -11.17 1.76
N PRO A 86 7.86 -11.60 3.02
CA PRO A 86 7.93 -10.69 4.15
C PRO A 86 8.88 -9.51 3.92
N PHE A 87 8.50 -8.32 4.36
CA PHE A 87 9.30 -7.11 4.21
C PHE A 87 10.67 -7.24 4.88
N LYS A 88 10.78 -8.06 5.93
CA LYS A 88 12.07 -8.42 6.55
C LYS A 88 13.06 -9.03 5.56
N ASP A 89 12.59 -9.90 4.67
CA ASP A 89 13.44 -10.57 3.68
C ASP A 89 13.85 -9.57 2.60
N ILE A 90 12.91 -8.74 2.15
CA ILE A 90 13.16 -7.64 1.18
C ILE A 90 14.21 -6.67 1.73
N PHE A 91 14.04 -6.24 2.99
CA PHE A 91 14.93 -5.30 3.66
C PHE A 91 16.33 -5.89 3.88
N THR A 92 16.40 -7.18 4.25
CA THR A 92 17.67 -7.87 4.45
C THR A 92 18.43 -8.05 3.14
N GLU A 93 17.76 -8.43 2.05
CA GLU A 93 18.39 -8.56 0.73
C GLU A 93 18.91 -7.20 0.20
N ALA A 94 18.21 -6.11 0.52
CA ALA A 94 18.66 -4.76 0.25
C ALA A 94 19.86 -4.32 1.14
N GLY A 95 20.35 -5.18 2.03
CA GLY A 95 21.45 -4.87 2.94
C GLY A 95 21.08 -3.85 4.02
N GLY A 96 19.80 -3.78 4.38
CA GLY A 96 19.28 -2.82 5.35
C GLY A 96 19.15 -1.38 4.82
N ASP A 97 19.13 -1.22 3.50
CA ASP A 97 19.09 0.09 2.84
C ASP A 97 17.78 0.27 2.05
N PHE A 98 16.90 1.16 2.55
CA PHE A 98 15.63 1.48 1.90
C PHE A 98 15.79 2.00 0.47
N TYR A 99 16.90 2.67 0.14
CA TYR A 99 17.13 3.21 -1.20
C TYR A 99 17.37 2.13 -2.25
N LYS A 100 17.68 0.91 -1.83
CA LYS A 100 17.88 -0.24 -2.72
C LYS A 100 16.63 -1.09 -2.90
N ILE A 101 15.56 -0.76 -2.18
CA ILE A 101 14.25 -1.41 -2.33
C ILE A 101 13.52 -0.75 -3.49
N ASP A 102 12.84 -1.54 -4.32
CA ASP A 102 11.92 -0.99 -5.30
C ASP A 102 10.82 -0.20 -4.57
N LEU A 103 10.80 1.11 -4.77
CA LEU A 103 9.82 2.00 -4.15
C LEU A 103 8.38 1.64 -4.53
N GLY A 104 8.19 0.91 -5.63
CA GLY A 104 6.87 0.43 -6.03
C GLY A 104 6.23 -0.55 -5.05
N ILE A 105 7.00 -1.17 -4.15
CA ILE A 105 6.44 -2.03 -3.10
C ILE A 105 5.62 -1.24 -2.08
N PHE A 106 5.92 0.07 -1.90
CA PHE A 106 5.19 0.96 -0.99
C PHE A 106 3.88 1.45 -1.61
N ALA A 107 2.99 0.49 -1.84
CA ALA A 107 1.63 0.69 -2.33
C ALA A 107 0.65 -0.22 -1.54
N PRO A 108 -0.63 0.15 -1.40
CA PRO A 108 -1.57 -0.68 -0.66
C PRO A 108 -1.76 -2.05 -1.31
N ALA A 109 -2.13 -3.05 -0.51
CA ALA A 109 -2.38 -4.42 -0.98
C ALA A 109 -3.52 -4.45 -1.99
N LYS A 110 -4.61 -3.77 -1.66
CA LYS A 110 -5.76 -3.54 -2.53
C LYS A 110 -6.08 -2.05 -2.58
N ILE A 111 -6.41 -1.58 -3.77
CA ILE A 111 -6.89 -0.21 -3.97
C ILE A 111 -8.07 -0.17 -4.93
N THR A 112 -9.08 0.60 -4.56
CA THR A 112 -10.29 0.89 -5.33
C THR A 112 -10.28 2.37 -5.72
N ILE A 113 -10.28 2.65 -7.02
CA ILE A 113 -10.38 4.01 -7.55
C ILE A 113 -11.79 4.22 -8.09
N ASN A 114 -12.52 5.18 -7.51
CA ASN A 114 -13.82 5.61 -8.00
C ASN A 114 -13.64 6.90 -8.80
N ASP A 115 -13.78 6.80 -10.11
CA ASP A 115 -13.76 7.95 -11.01
C ASP A 115 -15.16 8.55 -11.11
N VAL A 116 -15.35 9.66 -10.42
CA VAL A 116 -16.63 10.38 -10.32
C VAL A 116 -16.98 11.07 -11.64
N GLU A 117 -15.98 11.50 -12.41
CA GLU A 117 -16.18 12.18 -13.69
C GLU A 117 -16.76 11.22 -14.74
N ASN A 118 -16.20 10.01 -14.81
CA ASN A 118 -16.58 9.00 -15.81
C ASN A 118 -17.58 7.96 -15.27
N ASN A 119 -17.97 8.04 -14.00
CA ASN A 119 -18.83 7.07 -13.31
C ASN A 119 -18.34 5.61 -13.47
N LYS A 120 -17.04 5.40 -13.22
CA LYS A 120 -16.37 4.10 -13.32
C LYS A 120 -15.61 3.78 -12.03
N THR A 121 -15.48 2.50 -11.73
CA THR A 121 -14.69 2.01 -10.61
C THR A 121 -13.63 1.03 -11.10
N TYR A 122 -12.41 1.21 -10.62
CA TYR A 122 -11.25 0.39 -10.93
C TYR A 122 -10.73 -0.25 -9.65
N VAL A 123 -10.34 -1.51 -9.72
CA VAL A 123 -9.81 -2.25 -8.57
C VAL A 123 -8.47 -2.86 -8.95
N SER A 124 -7.50 -2.75 -8.06
CA SER A 124 -6.16 -3.31 -8.23
C SER A 124 -5.68 -4.00 -6.97
N GLY A 125 -4.99 -5.11 -7.14
CA GLY A 125 -4.41 -5.88 -6.04
C GLY A 125 -5.44 -6.64 -5.21
N HIS A 126 -4.98 -7.17 -4.09
CA HIS A 126 -5.73 -8.01 -3.16
C HIS A 126 -5.02 -8.06 -1.81
N VAL A 127 -5.77 -8.35 -0.75
CA VAL A 127 -5.20 -8.70 0.55
C VAL A 127 -4.55 -10.08 0.46
N ASN A 128 -3.33 -10.21 0.97
CA ASN A 128 -2.58 -11.46 0.99
C ASN A 128 -2.68 -12.11 2.37
N ASP A 129 -3.69 -12.97 2.53
CA ASP A 129 -4.00 -13.64 3.80
C ASP A 129 -2.85 -14.54 4.30
N ASP A 130 -2.03 -15.08 3.41
CA ASP A 130 -0.89 -15.95 3.76
C ASP A 130 0.21 -15.21 4.51
N ILE A 131 0.43 -13.93 4.19
CA ILE A 131 1.38 -13.07 4.92
C ILE A 131 0.68 -12.45 6.14
N ILE A 132 -0.56 -11.97 5.99
CA ILE A 132 -1.28 -11.30 7.06
C ILE A 132 -1.56 -12.22 8.26
N SER A 133 -1.93 -13.47 8.02
CA SER A 133 -2.14 -14.45 9.09
C SER A 133 -0.89 -14.73 9.95
N LYS A 134 0.32 -14.46 9.43
CA LYS A 134 1.59 -14.67 10.15
C LYS A 134 1.98 -13.50 11.06
N ILE A 135 1.43 -12.30 10.81
CA ILE A 135 1.76 -11.09 11.56
C ILE A 135 0.67 -10.68 12.56
N LEU A 136 -0.56 -11.18 12.37
CA LEU A 136 -1.68 -11.05 13.31
C LEU A 136 -1.54 -11.98 14.52
#